data_AF-A0A7C5DQS7-F1
#
_entry.id   AF-A0A7C5DQS7-F1
#
_cell.length_a   1.000
_cell.length_b   1.000
_cell.length_c   1.000
_cell.angle_alpha   90.00
_cell.angle_beta   90.00
_cell.angle_gamma   90.00
#
_symmetry.space_group_name_H-M   'P 1'
#
loop_
_entity.id
_entity.type
_entity.pdbx_description
1 polymer ?
#
loop_
_entity_poly.entity_id
_entity_poly.type
_entity_poly.pdbx_seq_one_letter_code
_entity_poly.pdbx_strand_id
1 'polypeptide(L)'
;MDMVHRTAEVIVRDIAEFAKRHGLIVPDGDCLAKHARRVVQLGRCPCAGERSECPCTEVFADLERLGRCECGILVDPVRIGMLKGRNSSQ
;
A
#
# COMPACT_ATOMS: atom_id res chain seq x y z
N MET A 1 1.80 -26.09 -12.91
CA MET A 1 1.37 -25.10 -11.90
C MET A 1 2.28 -23.91 -12.08
N ASP A 2 1.90 -22.99 -12.94
CA ASP A 2 2.70 -21.82 -13.30
C ASP A 2 2.86 -20.92 -12.07
N MET A 3 4.04 -20.97 -11.46
CA MET A 3 4.48 -19.94 -10.51
C MET A 3 4.64 -18.65 -11.30
N VAL A 4 3.59 -17.82 -11.34
CA VAL A 4 3.67 -16.46 -11.87
C VAL A 4 4.62 -15.70 -10.95
N HIS A 5 5.89 -15.62 -11.31
CA HIS A 5 6.83 -14.73 -10.67
C HIS A 5 6.30 -13.29 -10.84
N ARG A 6 5.69 -12.74 -9.79
CA ARG A 6 5.31 -11.32 -9.77
C ARG A 6 6.60 -10.52 -9.85
N THR A 7 6.74 -9.76 -10.93
CA THR A 7 7.87 -8.83 -11.09
C THR A 7 7.58 -7.53 -10.35
N ALA A 8 8.62 -6.75 -10.08
CA ALA A 8 8.46 -5.45 -9.43
C ALA A 8 7.56 -4.53 -10.28
N GLU A 9 7.66 -4.60 -11.60
CA GLU A 9 6.83 -3.81 -12.52
C GLU A 9 5.34 -4.15 -12.41
N VAL A 10 5.00 -5.44 -12.29
CA VAL A 10 3.61 -5.88 -12.06
C VAL A 10 3.10 -5.33 -10.73
N ILE A 11 3.89 -5.43 -9.67
CA ILE A 11 3.49 -4.91 -8.35
C ILE A 11 3.30 -3.39 -8.38
N VAL A 12 4.20 -2.63 -9.02
CA VAL A 12 4.05 -1.17 -9.19
C VAL A 12 2.74 -0.84 -9.91
N ARG A 13 2.47 -1.54 -11.01
CA ARG A 13 1.24 -1.33 -11.80
C ARG A 13 0.00 -1.66 -10.96
N ASP A 14 -0.03 -2.82 -10.31
CA ASP A 14 -1.17 -3.25 -9.51
C ASP A 14 -1.44 -2.28 -8.35
N ILE A 15 -0.40 -1.80 -7.66
CA ILE A 15 -0.53 -0.77 -6.62
C ILE A 15 -1.07 0.55 -7.20
N ALA A 16 -0.57 0.99 -8.35
CA ALA A 16 -1.01 2.23 -8.98
C ALA A 16 -2.46 2.15 -9.46
N GLU A 17 -2.85 1.03 -10.07
CA GLU A 17 -4.24 0.77 -10.50
C GLU A 17 -5.18 0.68 -9.31
N PHE A 18 -4.77 -0.03 -8.26
CA PHE A 18 -5.51 -0.10 -7.01
C PHE A 18 -5.71 1.29 -6.40
N ALA A 19 -4.64 2.09 -6.31
CA ALA A 19 -4.72 3.44 -5.78
C ALA A 19 -5.68 4.31 -6.58
N LYS A 20 -5.56 4.30 -7.92
CA LYS A 20 -6.45 5.05 -8.81
C LYS A 20 -7.92 4.63 -8.66
N ARG A 21 -8.18 3.33 -8.57
CA ARG A 21 -9.54 2.77 -8.44
C ARG A 21 -10.21 3.19 -7.14
N HIS A 22 -9.43 3.35 -6.07
CA HIS A 22 -9.94 3.62 -4.73
C HIS A 22 -9.71 5.06 -4.24
N GLY A 23 -9.19 5.95 -5.11
CA GLY A 23 -8.93 7.35 -4.73
C GLY A 23 -7.78 7.52 -3.73
N LEU A 24 -6.84 6.58 -3.71
CA LEU A 24 -5.68 6.59 -2.83
C LEU A 24 -4.50 7.29 -3.49
N ILE A 25 -3.57 7.74 -2.66
CA ILE A 25 -2.30 8.32 -3.06
C ILE A 25 -1.19 7.29 -2.84
N VAL A 26 -0.25 7.26 -3.78
CA VAL A 26 1.00 6.50 -3.70
C VAL A 26 2.19 7.47 -3.64
N PRO A 27 3.32 7.07 -3.03
CA PRO A 27 4.54 7.88 -3.05
C PRO A 27 5.09 8.00 -4.47
N ASP A 28 6.17 8.78 -4.62
CA ASP A 28 6.84 8.95 -5.91
C ASP A 28 7.29 7.61 -6.52
N GLY A 29 7.50 7.62 -7.83
CA GLY A 29 7.80 6.40 -8.60
C GLY A 29 9.07 5.68 -8.17
N ASP A 30 10.09 6.37 -7.65
CA ASP A 30 11.32 5.72 -7.18
C ASP A 30 11.07 4.98 -5.85
N CYS A 31 10.35 5.62 -4.93
CA CYS A 31 9.94 4.98 -3.67
C CYS A 31 9.07 3.74 -3.93
N LEU A 32 8.09 3.86 -4.82
CA LEU A 32 7.19 2.76 -5.20
C LEU A 32 7.96 1.61 -5.87
N ALA A 33 8.89 1.91 -6.78
CA ALA A 33 9.72 0.90 -7.43
C ALA A 33 10.64 0.17 -6.43
N LYS A 34 11.25 0.89 -5.49
CA LYS A 34 12.06 0.29 -4.41
C LYS A 34 11.24 -0.61 -3.52
N HIS A 35 10.01 -0.20 -3.17
CA HIS A 35 9.09 -1.04 -2.40
C HIS A 35 8.76 -2.32 -3.15
N ALA A 36 8.35 -2.22 -4.42
CA ALA A 36 8.01 -3.37 -5.24
C ALA A 36 9.16 -4.37 -5.36
N ARG A 37 10.40 -3.89 -5.60
CA ARG A 37 11.60 -4.74 -5.60
C ARG A 37 11.77 -5.50 -4.29
N ARG A 38 11.52 -4.84 -3.15
CA ARG A 38 11.64 -5.46 -1.84
C ARG A 38 10.55 -6.51 -1.59
N VAL A 39 9.32 -6.26 -2.07
CA VAL A 39 8.24 -7.25 -2.02
C VAL A 39 8.61 -8.50 -2.82
N VAL A 40 9.14 -8.34 -4.04
CA VAL A 40 9.61 -9.48 -4.86
C VAL A 40 10.73 -10.24 -4.16
N GLN A 41 11.72 -9.54 -3.61
CA GLN A 41 12.85 -10.17 -2.92
C GLN A 41 12.43 -10.96 -1.67
N LEU A 42 11.44 -10.47 -0.94
CA LEU A 42 10.99 -11.11 0.30
C LEU A 42 9.86 -12.11 0.08
N GLY A 43 9.14 -12.01 -1.04
CA GLY A 43 7.89 -12.76 -1.29
C GLY A 43 6.73 -12.33 -0.37
N ARG A 44 6.82 -11.14 0.23
CA ARG A 44 5.87 -10.62 1.22
C ARG A 44 6.01 -9.11 1.43
N CYS A 45 5.06 -8.51 2.13
CA CYS A 45 5.14 -7.13 2.57
C CYS A 45 6.38 -6.91 3.46
N PRO A 46 7.22 -5.89 3.19
CA PRO A 46 8.42 -5.63 3.97
C PRO A 46 8.14 -5.10 5.38
N CYS A 47 6.93 -4.59 5.63
CA CYS A 47 6.53 -3.99 6.91
C CYS A 47 5.65 -4.92 7.76
N ALA A 48 5.00 -5.92 7.13
CA ALA A 48 4.12 -6.87 7.81
C ALA A 48 4.42 -8.28 7.28
N GLY A 49 5.25 -9.02 8.04
CA GLY A 49 5.86 -10.28 7.60
C GLY A 49 4.87 -11.42 7.36
N GLU A 50 3.64 -11.31 7.85
CA GLU A 50 2.54 -12.25 7.62
C GLU A 50 1.79 -12.03 6.29
N ARG A 51 1.96 -10.87 5.65
CA ARG A 51 1.23 -10.52 4.42
C ARG A 51 2.02 -10.88 3.19
N SER A 52 1.61 -11.92 2.47
CA SER A 52 2.33 -12.50 1.33
C SER A 52 2.14 -11.73 0.00
N GLU A 53 1.22 -10.77 -0.05
CA GLU A 53 0.92 -10.04 -1.28
C GLU A 53 0.88 -8.51 -1.09
N CYS A 54 1.07 -7.79 -2.20
CA CYS A 54 0.97 -6.33 -2.25
C CYS A 54 0.29 -5.93 -3.58
N PRO A 55 -0.80 -5.14 -3.56
CA PRO A 55 -1.55 -4.70 -2.37
C PRO A 55 -2.13 -5.89 -1.57
N CYS A 56 -2.09 -5.81 -0.23
CA CYS A 56 -2.60 -6.86 0.66
C CYS A 56 -4.11 -6.72 0.92
N THR A 57 -4.80 -7.82 1.22
CA THR A 57 -6.25 -7.80 1.48
C THR A 57 -6.64 -6.94 2.69
N GLU A 58 -5.76 -6.85 3.67
CA GLU A 58 -5.91 -6.11 4.92
C GLU A 58 -5.70 -4.60 4.74
N VAL A 59 -5.32 -4.16 3.53
CA VAL A 59 -5.04 -2.75 3.25
C VAL A 59 -6.24 -1.86 3.56
N PHE A 60 -7.47 -2.32 3.31
CA PHE A 60 -8.67 -1.54 3.60
C PHE A 60 -8.86 -1.32 5.11
N ALA A 61 -8.65 -2.36 5.92
CA ALA A 61 -8.73 -2.24 7.38
C ALA A 61 -7.69 -1.25 7.92
N ASP A 62 -6.48 -1.26 7.37
CA ASP A 62 -5.46 -0.27 7.72
C ASP A 62 -5.81 1.15 7.25
N LEU A 63 -6.34 1.29 6.04
CA LEU A 63 -6.80 2.57 5.53
C LEU A 63 -7.91 3.14 6.43
N GLU A 64 -8.88 2.33 6.83
CA GLU A 64 -9.94 2.77 7.74
C GLU A 64 -9.42 3.16 9.13
N ARG A 65 -8.44 2.42 9.67
CA ARG A 65 -7.90 2.65 11.02
C ARG A 65 -6.88 3.79 11.07
N LEU A 66 -5.98 3.86 10.10
CA LEU A 66 -4.80 4.73 10.08
C LEU A 66 -4.82 5.81 9.00
N GLY A 67 -5.69 5.68 8.00
CA GLY A 67 -5.66 6.48 6.77
C GLY A 67 -4.52 6.10 5.81
N ARG A 68 -3.82 4.98 6.05
CA ARG A 68 -2.77 4.43 5.19
C ARG A 68 -2.53 2.95 5.49
N CYS A 69 -1.91 2.20 4.57
CA CYS A 69 -1.32 0.90 4.92
C CYS A 69 -0.25 1.06 6.00
N GLU A 70 0.07 -0.02 6.73
CA GLU A 70 1.18 0.00 7.70
C GLU A 70 2.52 0.44 7.09
N CYS A 71 2.70 0.12 5.81
CA CYS A 71 3.85 0.50 5.00
C CYS A 71 3.90 1.96 4.54
N GLY A 72 2.79 2.69 4.61
CA GLY A 72 2.64 4.03 4.04
C GLY A 72 2.67 4.15 2.51
N ILE A 73 2.69 3.05 1.75
CA ILE A 73 2.66 3.06 0.28
C ILE A 73 1.29 3.45 -0.27
N LEU A 74 0.22 2.98 0.36
CA LEU A 74 -1.15 3.35 0.01
C LEU A 74 -1.70 4.26 1.10
N VAL A 75 -2.12 5.45 0.71
CA VAL A 75 -2.59 6.50 1.62
C VAL A 75 -3.97 6.96 1.21
N ASP A 76 -4.91 7.01 2.14
CA ASP A 76 -6.21 7.64 1.96
C ASP A 76 -6.15 9.08 2.50
N PRO A 77 -6.04 10.10 1.62
CA PRO A 77 -5.96 11.49 2.04
C PRO A 77 -7.24 11.97 2.74
N VAL A 78 -8.41 11.45 2.36
CA VAL A 78 -9.70 11.80 2.94
C VAL A 78 -9.73 11.32 4.38
N ARG A 79 -9.35 10.07 4.62
CA ARG A 79 -9.32 9.48 5.95
C ARG A 79 -8.29 10.15 6.85
N ILE A 80 -7.09 10.45 6.35
CA ILE A 80 -6.10 11.24 7.12
C ILE A 80 -6.65 12.61 7.50
N GLY A 81 -7.33 13.31 6.58
CA GLY A 81 -7.97 14.59 6.87
C GLY A 81 -9.01 14.50 7.98
N MET A 82 -9.87 13.48 7.93
CA MET A 82 -10.88 13.22 8.97
C MET A 82 -10.26 12.92 10.35
N LEU A 83 -9.17 12.16 10.39
CA LEU A 83 -8.46 11.84 11.64
C LEU A 83 -7.79 13.07 12.26
N LYS A 84 -7.18 13.94 11.43
CA LYS A 84 -6.60 15.20 11.91
C LYS A 84 -7.65 16.16 12.46
N GLY A 85 -8.83 16.23 11.84
CA GLY A 85 -9.95 17.04 12.33
C GLY A 85 -10.42 16.63 13.73
N ARG A 86 -10.40 15.33 14.06
CA ARG A 86 -10.75 14.83 15.40
C ARG A 86 -9.72 15.20 16.47
N ASN A 87 -8.44 15.24 16.12
CA ASN A 87 -7.37 15.63 17.05
C ASN A 87 -7.25 17.16 17.26
N SER A 88 -8.01 17.96 16.51
CA SER A 88 -7.98 19.43 16.58
C SER A 88 -9.13 20.01 17.42
N SER A 89 -9.89 19.15 18.12
CA SER A 89 -11.02 19.53 18.97
C SER A 89 -10.76 19.24 20.46
N GLN A 90 -9.50 19.19 20.88
CA GLN A 90 -9.10 19.20 22.30
C GLN A 90 -8.38 20.48 22.66
#